data_AF-A0A5N4VY11-F1
#
_entry.id   AF-A0A5N4VY11-F1
#
_cell.length_a   1.000
_cell.length_b   1.000
_cell.length_c   1.000
_cell.angle_alpha   90.00
_cell.angle_beta   90.00
_cell.angle_gamma   90.00
#
_symmetry.space_group_name_H-M   'P 1'
#
loop_
_entity.id
_entity.type
_entity.pdbx_description
1 polymer ?
#
loop_
_entity_poly.entity_id
_entity_poly.type
_entity_poly.pdbx_seq_one_letter_code
_entity_poly.pdbx_strand_id
1 'polypeptide(L)' 'RAIKAGEANLIIAGGVESMSRAPFVMGKSETAYGRSQKIEDTTMGWRFINPKLKAMYGVETMPQTAENVAQQFH' A
#
# COMPACT_ATOMS: atom_id res chain seq x y z
N ARG A 1 19.98 12.65 -6.70
CA ARG A 1 19.51 14.01 -7.04
C ARG A 1 20.33 15.05 -6.30
N ALA A 2 20.26 15.09 -4.96
CA ALA A 2 20.99 16.04 -4.11
C ALA A 2 22.50 16.18 -4.41
N ILE A 3 23.27 15.08 -4.50
CA ILE A 3 24.72 15.15 -4.81
C ILE A 3 24.97 15.77 -6.19
N LYS A 4 24.21 15.35 -7.22
CA LYS A 4 24.32 15.90 -8.58
C LYS A 4 23.96 17.38 -8.65
N ALA A 5 23.03 17.85 -7.81
CA ALA A 5 22.65 19.25 -7.70
C ALA A 5 23.66 20.11 -6.91
N GLY A 6 24.70 19.49 -6.32
CA GLY A 6 25.65 20.18 -5.45
C GLY A 6 25.11 20.50 -4.06
N GLU A 7 23.94 19.95 -3.70
CA GLU A 7 23.27 20.22 -2.41
C GLU A 7 23.84 19.38 -1.25
N ALA A 8 24.61 18.34 -1.55
CA ALA A 8 25.26 17.50 -0.55
C ALA A 8 26.53 16.86 -1.09
N ASN A 9 27.53 16.69 -0.22
CA ASN A 9 28.80 16.03 -0.57
C ASN A 9 28.84 14.55 -0.16
N LEU A 10 28.05 14.15 0.84
CA LEU A 10 27.96 12.77 1.32
C LEU A 10 26.54 12.50 1.83
N ILE A 11 25.94 11.38 1.39
CA ILE A 11 24.62 10.91 1.84
C ILE A 11 24.68 9.39 1.96
N ILE A 12 24.03 8.84 2.99
CA ILE A 12 23.74 7.40 3.10
C ILE A 12 22.30 7.16 2.68
N ALA A 13 22.07 6.20 1.78
CA ALA A 13 20.75 5.78 1.34
C ALA A 13 20.54 4.28 1.62
N GLY A 14 19.38 3.92 2.13
CA GLY A 14 18.98 2.55 2.45
C GLY A 14 17.47 2.45 2.65
N GLY A 15 16.99 1.25 3.00
CA GLY A 15 15.58 0.98 3.27
C GLY A 15 15.42 -0.13 4.32
N VAL A 16 14.28 -0.14 5.00
CA VAL A 16 13.92 -1.16 6.00
C VAL A 16 12.43 -1.50 5.89
N GLU A 17 12.10 -2.77 6.03
CA GLU A 17 10.72 -3.26 6.09
C GLU A 17 10.66 -4.48 7.04
N SER A 18 9.65 -4.52 7.92
CA SER A 18 9.46 -5.62 8.87
C SER A 18 8.03 -6.15 8.76
N MET A 19 7.79 -6.95 7.72
CA MET A 19 6.45 -7.46 7.41
C MET A 19 5.88 -8.35 8.53
N SER A 20 6.72 -9.19 9.16
CA SER A 20 6.31 -10.02 10.30
C SER A 20 5.83 -9.21 11.52
N ARG A 21 6.11 -7.90 11.54
CA ARG A 21 5.73 -6.97 12.62
C ARG A 21 4.81 -5.85 12.12
N ALA A 22 4.19 -6.01 10.95
CA ALA A 22 3.26 -5.04 10.43
C ALA A 22 2.00 -4.96 11.34
N PRO A 23 1.56 -3.76 11.74
CA PRO A 23 0.42 -3.63 12.64
C PRO A 23 -0.91 -3.79 11.91
N PHE A 24 -1.99 -3.95 12.67
CA PHE A 24 -3.33 -3.70 12.17
C PHE A 24 -3.67 -2.21 12.22
N VAL A 25 -4.57 -1.77 11.33
CA VAL A 25 -5.08 -0.40 11.29
C VAL A 25 -6.61 -0.38 11.39
N MET A 26 -7.15 0.66 12.01
CA MET A 26 -8.58 0.88 12.17
C MET A 26 -8.92 2.32 11.79
N GLY A 27 -9.93 2.50 10.95
CA GLY A 27 -10.45 3.82 10.60
C GLY A 27 -11.12 4.49 11.80
N LYS A 28 -11.07 5.82 11.86
CA LYS A 28 -11.83 6.58 12.87
C LYS A 28 -13.32 6.41 12.62
N SER A 29 -14.10 6.50 13.70
CA SER A 29 -15.56 6.54 13.58
C SER A 29 -15.99 7.82 12.86
N GLU A 30 -16.90 7.69 11.90
CA GLU A 30 -17.42 8.84 11.14
C GLU A 30 -18.47 9.64 11.92
N THR A 31 -19.08 9.03 12.93
CA THR A 31 -20.15 9.61 13.74
C THR A 31 -19.98 9.24 15.22
N ALA A 32 -20.55 10.04 16.12
CA ALA A 32 -20.56 9.70 17.54
C ALA A 32 -21.28 8.36 17.76
N TYR A 33 -20.67 7.46 18.54
CA TYR A 33 -21.19 6.12 18.83
C TYR A 33 -21.42 5.22 17.59
N GLY A 34 -20.73 5.50 16.47
CA GLY A 34 -20.80 4.66 15.27
C GLY A 34 -20.38 3.21 15.55
N ARG A 35 -20.93 2.25 14.79
CA ARG A 35 -20.75 0.80 14.99
C ARG A 35 -20.08 0.07 13.82
N SER A 36 -19.47 0.83 12.91
CA SER A 36 -18.85 0.35 11.67
C SER A 36 -17.32 0.12 11.78
N GLN A 37 -16.81 -0.13 12.99
CA GLN A 37 -15.38 -0.36 13.21
C GLN A 37 -14.91 -1.59 12.42
N LYS A 38 -13.86 -1.40 11.64
CA LYS A 38 -13.20 -2.46 10.88
C LYS A 38 -11.70 -2.39 11.13
N ILE A 39 -11.09 -3.56 11.32
CA ILE A 39 -9.66 -3.73 11.46
C ILE A 39 -9.12 -4.30 10.15
N GLU A 40 -8.05 -3.72 9.63
CA GLU A 40 -7.41 -4.12 8.36
C GLU A 40 -5.92 -4.42 8.60
N ASP A 41 -5.42 -5.51 8.00
CA ASP A 41 -4.01 -5.92 8.09
C ASP A 41 -3.13 -5.05 7.18
N THR A 42 -1.94 -4.68 7.63
CA THR A 42 -0.95 -3.94 6.82
C THR A 42 0.20 -4.79 6.31
N THR A 43 0.24 -6.08 6.66
CA THR A 43 1.28 -7.02 6.23
C THR A 43 1.45 -7.02 4.72
N MET A 44 0.35 -7.07 3.95
CA MET A 44 0.41 -6.97 2.49
C MET A 44 -0.95 -6.60 1.88
N GLY A 45 -0.92 -5.96 0.71
CA GLY A 45 -2.10 -5.78 -0.14
C GLY A 45 -2.92 -4.52 0.13
N TRP A 46 -4.13 -4.52 -0.44
CA TRP A 46 -5.06 -3.40 -0.39
C TRP A 46 -5.80 -3.32 0.95
N ARG A 47 -5.94 -2.11 1.45
CA ARG A 47 -6.71 -1.73 2.65
C ARG A 47 -7.20 -0.31 2.47
N PHE A 48 -8.29 0.08 3.16
CA PHE A 48 -8.95 1.38 2.96
C PHE A 48 -9.18 1.70 1.48
N ILE A 49 -9.74 0.74 0.74
CA ILE A 49 -9.89 0.83 -0.71
C ILE A 49 -10.79 2.02 -1.08
N ASN A 50 -10.27 2.90 -1.94
CA ASN A 50 -11.05 3.98 -2.53
C ASN A 50 -11.99 3.40 -3.62
N PRO A 51 -13.33 3.58 -3.52
CA PRO A 51 -14.27 3.07 -4.52
C PRO A 51 -14.01 3.57 -5.94
N LYS A 52 -13.55 4.82 -6.09
CA LYS A 52 -13.24 5.41 -7.41
C LYS A 52 -12.04 4.71 -8.05
N LEU A 53 -10.99 4.41 -7.28
CA LEU A 53 -9.81 3.71 -7.79
C LEU A 53 -10.17 2.28 -8.20
N LYS A 54 -10.97 1.58 -7.38
CA LYS A 54 -11.46 0.24 -7.72
C LYS A 54 -12.24 0.23 -9.04
N ALA A 55 -13.08 1.24 -9.28
CA ALA A 55 -13.87 1.32 -10.51
C ALA A 55 -13.01 1.64 -11.74
N MET A 56 -11.99 2.49 -11.61
CA MET A 56 -11.15 2.91 -12.74
C MET A 56 -10.06 1.89 -13.11
N TYR A 57 -9.48 1.22 -12.11
CA TYR A 57 -8.25 0.42 -12.30
C TYR A 57 -8.29 -0.96 -11.65
N GLY A 58 -9.35 -1.30 -10.92
CA GLY A 58 -9.41 -2.53 -10.12
C GLY A 58 -8.62 -2.43 -8.81
N VAL A 59 -8.63 -3.55 -8.07
CA VAL A 59 -7.89 -3.74 -6.80
C VAL A 59 -7.36 -5.17 -6.73
N GLU A 60 -6.92 -5.66 -7.89
CA GLU A 60 -6.32 -6.98 -8.02
C GLU A 60 -5.12 -7.07 -7.08
N THR A 61 -5.00 -8.22 -6.44
CA THR A 61 -3.84 -8.54 -5.60
C THR A 61 -2.61 -8.76 -6.47
N MET A 62 -1.41 -8.63 -5.89
CA MET A 62 -0.17 -8.86 -6.63
C MET A 62 -0.11 -10.23 -7.34
N PRO A 63 -0.56 -11.35 -6.72
CA PRO A 63 -0.66 -12.63 -7.42
C PRO A 63 -1.62 -12.60 -8.62
N GLN A 64 -2.79 -11.95 -8.49
CA GLN A 64 -3.73 -11.84 -9.61
C GLN A 64 -3.12 -11.05 -10.77
N THR A 65 -2.42 -9.95 -10.48
CA THR A 65 -1.73 -9.20 -11.54
C THR A 65 -0.60 -10.00 -12.19
N ALA A 66 0.08 -10.87 -11.44
CA ALA A 66 1.09 -11.77 -12.00
C ALA A 66 0.46 -12.78 -12.98
N GLU A 67 -0.71 -13.34 -12.64
CA GLU A 67 -1.47 -14.22 -13.53
C GLU A 67 -1.97 -13.47 -14.78
N ASN A 68 -2.44 -12.23 -14.63
CA ASN A 68 -2.86 -11.40 -15.77
C ASN A 68 -1.69 -11.18 -16.75
N VAL A 69 -0.49 -10.89 -16.22
CA VAL A 69 0.73 -10.76 -17.04
C VAL A 69 1.08 -12.10 -17.71
N ALA A 70 1.00 -13.21 -16.98
CA ALA A 70 1.26 -14.52 -17.56
C ALA A 70 0.29 -14.81 -18.72
N GLN A 71 -1.01 -14.62 -18.53
CA GLN A 71 -2.03 -14.83 -19.57
C GLN A 71 -1.87 -13.91 -20.78
N GLN A 72 -1.36 -12.68 -20.59
CA GLN A 72 -1.21 -11.74 -21.69
C GLN A 72 -0.02 -12.05 -22.62
N PHE A 73 1.02 -12.70 -22.12
CA PHE A 73 2.31 -12.86 -22.82
C PHE A 73 2.78 -14.31 -23.00
N HIS A 74 1.96 -15.31 -22.64
CA HIS A 74 2.15 -16.73 -22.97
C HIS A 74 1.19 -17.16 -24.08
#